data_AF-A0A699W1I8-F1
#
_entry.id   AF-A0A699W1I8-F1
#
_cell.length_a   1.000
_cell.length_b   1.000
_cell.length_c   1.000
_cell.angle_alpha   90.00
_cell.angle_beta   90.00
_cell.angle_gamma   90.00
#
_symmetry.space_group_name_H-M   'P 1'
#
loop_
_entity.id
_entity.type
_entity.pdbx_description
1 polymer ?
#
loop_
_entity_poly.entity_id
_entity_poly.type
_entity_poly.pdbx_seq_one_letter_code
_entity_poly.pdbx_strand_id
1 'polypeptide(L)' 'SSMVQKPGIQCYNCKEYGHVAKECQKPKRAKDAAYHRVKMLLCKQEEAGIQLNAEQADWRNDTDDESDD' A
#
# COMPACT_ATOMS: atom_id res chain seq x y z
N SER A 1 9.06 -34.16 23.60
CA SER A 1 9.90 -33.75 22.45
C SER A 1 9.49 -32.37 21.98
N SER A 2 10.03 -31.32 22.61
CA SER A 2 9.73 -29.94 22.19
C SER A 2 10.70 -29.58 21.06
N MET A 3 10.21 -29.63 19.82
CA MET A 3 10.95 -29.12 18.67
C MET A 3 11.07 -27.61 18.84
N VAL A 4 12.26 -27.13 19.24
CA VAL A 4 12.59 -25.70 19.29
C VAL A 4 12.56 -25.20 17.85
N GLN A 5 11.42 -24.65 17.44
CA GLN A 5 11.30 -23.95 16.17
C GLN A 5 12.17 -22.69 16.27
N LYS A 6 13.33 -22.70 15.60
CA LYS A 6 14.14 -21.48 15.43
C LYS A 6 13.23 -20.38 14.86
N PRO A 7 13.25 -19.15 15.39
CA PRO A 7 12.36 -18.09 14.90
C PRO A 7 12.84 -17.59 13.55
N GLY A 8 12.49 -18.33 12.49
CA GLY A 8 12.50 -17.80 11.14
C GLY A 8 11.31 -16.86 10.96
N ILE A 9 11.32 -16.04 9.91
CA ILE A 9 10.11 -15.32 9.52
C ILE A 9 9.06 -16.34 9.03
N GLN A 10 7.83 -16.25 9.54
CA GLN A 10 6.73 -17.08 9.06
C GLN A 10 6.20 -16.51 7.74
N CYS A 11 6.16 -17.33 6.71
CA CYS A 11 5.58 -16.97 5.43
C CYS A 11 4.06 -16.82 5.56
N TYR A 12 3.52 -15.63 5.26
CA TYR A 12 2.07 -15.40 5.28
C TYR A 12 1.30 -16.26 4.26
N ASN A 13 1.96 -16.62 3.13
CA ASN A 13 1.36 -17.38 2.04
C ASN A 13 1.17 -18.86 2.41
N CYS A 14 2.24 -19.55 2.84
CA CYS A 14 2.22 -21.00 3.09
C CYS A 14 2.29 -21.42 4.57
N LYS A 15 2.44 -20.47 5.50
CA LYS A 15 2.58 -20.69 6.96
C LYS A 15 3.84 -21.45 7.41
N GLU A 16 4.79 -21.67 6.51
CA GLU A 16 6.10 -22.25 6.82
C GLU A 16 7.09 -21.17 7.27
N TYR A 17 8.08 -21.57 8.06
CA TYR A 17 9.15 -20.69 8.54
C TYR A 17 10.35 -20.68 7.58
N GLY A 18 11.06 -19.55 7.53
CA GLY A 18 12.37 -19.44 6.86
C GLY A 18 12.42 -18.53 5.64
N HIS A 19 11.28 -18.00 5.18
CA HIS A 19 11.20 -17.08 4.05
C HIS A 19 10.02 -16.12 4.17
N VAL A 20 10.12 -14.96 3.51
CA VAL A 20 8.99 -14.02 3.44
C VAL A 20 8.01 -14.43 2.35
N ALA A 21 6.75 -13.98 2.45
CA ALA A 21 5.72 -14.29 1.45
C ALA A 21 6.09 -13.85 0.01
N LYS A 22 7.01 -12.89 -0.16
CA LYS A 22 7.53 -12.46 -1.46
C LYS A 22 8.42 -13.51 -2.14
N GLU A 23 9.10 -14.34 -1.36
CA GLU A 23 10.03 -15.39 -1.82
C GLU A 23 9.36 -16.77 -1.89
N CYS A 24 8.07 -16.85 -1.52
CA CYS A 24 7.35 -18.11 -1.51
C CYS A 24 7.10 -18.60 -2.94
N GLN A 25 7.59 -19.80 -3.25
CA GLN A 25 7.38 -20.45 -4.55
C GLN A 25 5.98 -21.06 -4.68
N LYS A 26 5.25 -21.24 -3.57
CA LYS A 26 3.86 -21.73 -3.62
C LYS A 26 2.96 -20.66 -4.25
N PRO A 27 1.92 -21.06 -5.00
CA PRO A 27 0.99 -20.11 -5.59
C PRO A 27 0.44 -19.15 -4.54
N LYS A 28 0.25 -17.88 -4.94
CA LYS A 28 -0.31 -16.86 -4.05
C LYS A 28 -1.73 -17.27 -3.67
N ARG A 29 -2.07 -17.09 -2.39
CA ARG A 29 -3.44 -17.27 -1.91
C ARG A 29 -4.42 -16.43 -2.75
N ALA A 30 -5.55 -17.04 -3.10
CA ALA A 30 -6.64 -16.34 -3.76
C ALA A 30 -7.11 -15.17 -2.88
N LYS A 31 -7.31 -14.02 -3.50
CA LYS A 31 -7.83 -12.83 -2.84
C LYS A 31 -9.35 -12.95 -2.78
N ASP A 32 -9.91 -12.74 -1.59
CA ASP A 32 -11.34 -12.78 -1.39
C ASP A 32 -12.00 -11.43 -1.77
N ALA A 33 -13.33 -11.44 -1.83
CA ALA A 33 -14.11 -10.26 -2.21
C ALA A 33 -13.86 -9.05 -1.29
N ALA A 34 -13.57 -9.24 0.00
CA ALA A 34 -13.29 -8.15 0.91
C ALA A 34 -11.96 -7.47 0.57
N TYR A 35 -10.92 -8.25 0.25
CA TYR A 35 -9.65 -7.71 -0.27
C TYR A 35 -9.90 -6.84 -1.52
N HIS A 36 -10.71 -7.32 -2.46
CA HIS A 36 -11.02 -6.57 -3.68
C HIS A 36 -11.77 -5.27 -3.38
N ARG A 37 -12.76 -5.29 -2.49
CA ARG A 37 -13.52 -4.09 -2.08
C ARG A 37 -12.60 -3.03 -1.46
N VAL A 38 -11.75 -3.43 -0.51
CA VAL A 38 -10.81 -2.50 0.14
C VAL A 38 -9.84 -1.92 -0.88
N LYS A 39 -9.33 -2.74 -1.82
CA LYS A 39 -8.43 -2.25 -2.87
C LYS A 39 -9.11 -1.23 -3.80
N MET A 40 -10.37 -1.43 -4.16
CA MET A 40 -11.13 -0.48 -4.97
C MET A 40 -11.35 0.84 -4.24
N LEU A 41 -11.68 0.79 -2.94
CA LEU A 41 -11.85 2.00 -2.11
C LEU A 41 -10.56 2.81 -2.03
N LEU A 42 -9.42 2.14 -1.81
CA LEU A 42 -8.13 2.81 -1.73
C LEU A 42 -7.75 3.49 -3.06
N CYS A 43 -7.98 2.81 -4.19
CA CYS A 43 -7.76 3.40 -5.52
C CYS A 43 -8.58 4.68 -5.72
N LYS A 44 -9.85 4.67 -5.30
CA LYS A 44 -10.73 5.83 -5.42
C LYS A 44 -10.29 7.00 -4.52
N GLN A 45 -9.73 6.70 -3.35
CA GLN A 45 -9.19 7.70 -2.44
C GLN A 45 -7.88 8.32 -2.97
N GLU A 46 -7.02 7.51 -3.59
CA GLU A 46 -5.80 7.99 -4.23
C GLU A 46 -6.13 8.94 -5.39
N GLU A 47 -7.10 8.60 -6.24
CA GLU A 47 -7.57 9.50 -7.30
C GLU A 47 -8.18 10.80 -6.77
N ALA A 48 -8.95 10.74 -5.69
CA ALA A 48 -9.46 11.94 -5.04
C ALA A 48 -8.33 12.81 -4.46
N GLY A 49 -7.30 12.18 -3.88
CA GLY A 49 -6.12 12.87 -3.38
C GLY A 49 -5.29 13.52 -4.49
N ILE A 50 -5.15 12.88 -5.65
CA ILE A 50 -4.48 13.44 -6.84
C ILE A 50 -5.24 14.66 -7.37
N GLN A 51 -6.57 14.58 -7.47
CA GLN A 51 -7.43 15.70 -7.89
C GLN A 51 -7.28 16.91 -6.95
N LEU A 52 -7.41 16.69 -5.64
CA LEU A 52 -7.25 17.74 -4.64
C LEU A 52 -5.84 18.35 -4.67
N ASN A 53 -4.80 17.54 -4.91
CA ASN A 53 -3.44 18.04 -5.06
C ASN A 53 -3.26 18.88 -6.33
N ALA A 54 -3.95 18.55 -7.43
CA ALA A 54 -3.91 19.35 -8.65
C ALA A 54 -4.59 20.72 -8.44
N GLU A 55 -5.75 20.75 -7.79
CA GLU A 55 -6.42 22.00 -7.39
C GLU A 55 -5.55 22.82 -6.43
N GLN A 56 -4.78 22.15 -5.55
CA GLN A 56 -3.82 22.82 -4.67
C GLN A 56 -2.58 23.39 -5.37
N ALA A 57 -2.17 22.80 -6.49
CA ALA A 57 -1.05 23.31 -7.27
C ALA A 57 -1.44 24.55 -8.09
N ASP A 58 -2.71 24.64 -8.49
CA ASP A 58 -3.25 25.73 -9.30
C ASP A 58 -3.35 27.05 -8.50
N TRP A 59 -3.82 27.04 -7.24
CA TRP A 59 -3.93 28.27 -6.43
C TRP A 59 -2.60 28.88 -5.99
N ARG A 60 -1.49 28.11 -6.00
CA ARG A 60 -0.18 28.59 -5.57
C ARG A 60 0.50 29.50 -6.60
N ASN A 61 -0.06 29.65 -7.80
CA ASN A 61 0.52 30.49 -8.83
C ASN A 61 0.08 31.97 -8.75
N ASP A 62 -0.96 32.29 -7.95
CA ASP A 62 -1.54 33.64 -7.86
C ASP A 62 -1.04 34.45 -6.64
N THR A 63 0.07 34.05 -6.00
CA THR A 63 0.65 34.75 -4.82
C THR A 63 2.03 35.38 -5.05
N ASP A 64 2.35 35.69 -6.31
CA ASP A 64 3.58 36.41 -6.69
C ASP A 64 3.27 37.68 -7.52
N ASP A 65 2.17 38.38 -7.20
CA ASP A 65 1.90 39.72 -7.77
C ASP A 65 2.37 40.79 -6.77
N GLU A 66 3.62 41.21 -6.98
CA GLU A 66 4.23 42.52 -6.70
C GLU A 66 3.93 43.20 -5.34
N SER A 67 4.93 43.17 -4.44
CA SER A 67 5.07 44.19 -3.38
C SER A 67 6.41 44.90 -3.55
N ASP A 68 6.50 45.76 -4.56
CA ASP A 68 7.57 46.77 -4.70
C ASP A 68 6.88 48.15 -4.88
N ASP A 69 6.54 48.80 -3.76
CA ASP A 69 6.52 50.27 -3.59
C ASP A 69 6.59 50.64 -2.10
#